data_AF-W5QT11-F1
#
_entry.id   AF-W5QT11-F1
#
_cell.length_a   1.000
_cell.length_b   1.000
_cell.length_c   1.000
_cell.angle_alpha   90.00
_cell.angle_beta   90.00
_cell.angle_gamma   90.00
#
_symmetry.space_group_name_H-M   'P 1'
#
loop_
_entity.id
_entity.type
_entity.pdbx_description
1 polymer ?
#
loop_
_entity_poly.entity_id
_entity_poly.type
_entity_poly.pdbx_seq_one_letter_code
_entity_poly.pdbx_strand_id
1 'polypeptide(L)'
;MKTNKLFGLAVLVCGFAMSFTSCGNEDLPAIGQREATVSFENKNLGDNGYWMGDESGEKFDNWGSEAFACVYKEKGVTFPVNYTPAWASWSGFALSNRTETTFNATTTTPDQFNSITGGAKSGKNFCVVYTFGETIDFNKAVTLKGFWFTNEAWAVDAILNGDGMSPGKFEAEDWLKCTVTATKADGTTKDVEIYLAKDGEYVKDWQYCDFQNLENVTSLSFNFDSTKKNDYGVTTPTYMCIDDIEFLF
;
A
#
# COMPACT_ATOMS: atom_id res chain seq x y z
N MET A 1 95.08 36.70 -16.22
CA MET A 1 94.64 36.59 -17.64
C MET A 1 93.36 35.78 -17.67
N LYS A 2 92.32 36.33 -18.32
CA LYS A 2 90.99 35.75 -18.61
C LYS A 2 90.00 35.58 -17.44
N THR A 3 88.70 35.86 -17.53
CA THR A 3 87.84 36.81 -18.28
C THR A 3 86.51 36.79 -17.52
N ASN A 4 85.91 37.95 -17.24
CA ASN A 4 84.54 38.11 -16.72
C ASN A 4 83.49 37.71 -17.77
N LYS A 5 82.29 37.29 -17.32
CA LYS A 5 80.92 37.58 -17.84
C LYS A 5 79.91 36.73 -17.04
N LEU A 6 79.19 37.25 -16.04
CA LEU A 6 77.97 38.09 -16.04
C LEU A 6 76.73 37.49 -16.73
N PHE A 7 75.74 37.08 -15.92
CA PHE A 7 74.27 37.11 -16.12
C PHE A 7 73.67 36.99 -14.69
N GLY A 8 73.14 38.05 -14.06
CA GLY A 8 71.77 38.58 -14.18
C GLY A 8 70.92 38.10 -12.97
N LEU A 9 70.81 38.85 -11.87
CA LEU A 9 69.63 39.65 -11.42
C LEU A 9 68.31 38.83 -11.42
N ALA A 10 67.53 38.66 -10.33
CA ALA A 10 67.01 39.67 -9.41
C ALA A 10 66.50 39.08 -8.06
N VAL A 11 66.10 40.01 -7.18
CA VAL A 11 65.92 39.96 -5.73
C VAL A 11 64.44 40.16 -5.35
N LEU A 12 64.03 39.64 -4.17
CA LEU A 12 62.84 39.97 -3.35
C LEU A 12 61.45 39.62 -3.96
N VAL A 13 60.41 39.24 -3.21
CA VAL A 13 59.75 39.95 -2.10
C VAL A 13 58.97 38.97 -1.20
N CYS A 14 58.97 39.25 0.10
CA CYS A 14 58.18 38.63 1.16
C CYS A 14 56.66 38.66 0.91
N GLY A 15 55.97 37.56 1.23
CA GLY A 15 54.51 37.52 1.31
C GLY A 15 54.04 36.68 2.49
N PHE A 16 53.89 37.33 3.65
CA PHE A 16 53.09 36.85 4.76
C PHE A 16 51.62 36.89 4.30
N ALA A 17 50.95 35.75 4.16
CA ALA A 17 49.51 35.71 3.91
C ALA A 17 48.81 35.10 5.13
N MET A 18 47.97 35.94 5.72
CA MET A 18 47.24 35.76 6.95
C MET A 18 46.23 34.60 6.84
N SER A 19 46.09 33.88 7.94
CA SER A 19 45.00 32.96 8.25
C SER A 19 43.63 33.65 8.12
N PHE A 20 42.72 33.05 7.36
CA PHE A 20 41.29 33.19 7.58
C PHE A 20 40.73 31.83 7.97
N THR A 21 40.50 31.66 9.27
CA THR A 21 39.62 30.64 9.83
C THR A 21 38.21 30.93 9.33
N SER A 22 37.77 30.20 8.31
CA SER A 22 36.35 30.16 7.97
C SER A 22 35.72 29.13 8.87
N CYS A 23 34.93 29.58 9.86
CA CYS A 23 33.88 28.75 10.43
C CYS A 23 32.91 28.46 9.27
N GLY A 24 33.18 27.40 8.51
CA GLY A 24 32.16 26.76 7.71
C GLY A 24 31.14 26.22 8.69
N ASN A 25 29.90 26.71 8.56
CA ASN A 25 28.77 26.28 9.35
C ASN A 25 28.82 24.77 9.53
N GLU A 26 28.76 24.33 10.78
CA GLU A 26 28.45 22.94 11.07
C GLU A 26 27.06 22.71 10.48
N ASP A 27 27.03 22.10 9.30
CA ASP A 27 25.82 21.57 8.72
C ASP A 27 25.23 20.63 9.78
N LEU A 28 24.23 21.14 10.51
CA LEU A 28 23.32 20.30 11.26
C LEU A 28 22.86 19.24 10.25
N PRO A 29 23.01 17.93 10.55
CA PRO A 29 22.57 16.92 9.60
C PRO A 29 21.09 17.21 9.32
N ALA A 30 20.76 17.47 8.06
CA ALA A 30 19.39 17.39 7.60
C ALA A 30 18.85 16.09 8.19
N ILE A 31 17.76 16.17 8.96
CA ILE A 31 17.10 14.98 9.47
C ILE A 31 16.63 14.24 8.22
N GLY A 32 17.45 13.30 7.76
CA GLY A 32 17.23 12.61 6.50
C GLY A 32 15.91 11.87 6.60
N GLN A 33 15.06 12.06 5.59
CA GLN A 33 13.85 11.26 5.42
C GLN A 33 14.22 9.77 5.53
N ARG A 34 13.51 9.04 6.40
CA ARG A 34 13.73 7.61 6.60
C ARG A 34 12.75 6.83 5.75
N GLU A 35 13.25 5.81 5.06
CA GLU A 35 12.43 4.88 4.31
C GLU A 35 11.78 3.83 5.21
N ALA A 36 10.52 3.51 4.95
CA ALA A 36 9.82 2.37 5.51
C ALA A 36 8.97 1.65 4.46
N THR A 37 8.84 0.36 4.69
CA THR A 37 7.92 -0.54 4.01
C THR A 37 7.05 -1.21 5.07
N VAL A 38 5.72 -1.16 4.88
CA VAL A 38 4.79 -2.01 5.64
C VAL A 38 4.62 -3.32 4.88
N SER A 39 5.04 -4.41 5.51
CA SER A 39 5.08 -5.77 4.96
C SER A 39 4.14 -6.74 5.67
N PHE A 40 3.41 -6.27 6.70
CA PHE A 40 2.47 -7.05 7.50
C PHE A 40 3.07 -8.23 8.31
N GLU A 41 4.40 -8.40 8.28
CA GLU A 41 5.12 -9.50 8.94
C GLU A 41 5.05 -9.48 10.48
N ASN A 42 4.70 -8.36 11.10
CA ASN A 42 4.58 -8.30 12.57
C ASN A 42 3.35 -9.06 13.09
N LYS A 43 2.40 -9.42 12.22
CA LYS A 43 1.23 -10.22 12.59
C LYS A 43 1.56 -11.72 12.54
N ASN A 44 1.42 -12.40 13.67
CA ASN A 44 1.32 -13.85 13.66
C ASN A 44 -0.11 -14.27 13.29
N LEU A 45 -0.26 -14.97 12.17
CA LEU A 45 -1.56 -15.42 11.64
C LEU A 45 -1.93 -16.86 12.06
N GLY A 46 -1.03 -17.56 12.75
CA GLY A 46 -1.25 -18.94 13.20
C GLY A 46 -1.55 -19.91 12.05
N ASP A 47 -2.14 -21.06 12.39
CA ASP A 47 -2.38 -22.16 11.45
C ASP A 47 -3.51 -21.85 10.45
N ASN A 48 -4.43 -20.94 10.80
CA ASN A 48 -5.53 -20.54 9.91
C ASN A 48 -5.02 -19.68 8.73
N GLY A 49 -3.91 -18.96 8.94
CA GLY A 49 -3.24 -18.18 7.92
C GLY A 49 -3.95 -16.88 7.50
N TYR A 50 -4.88 -16.37 8.30
CA TYR A 50 -5.51 -15.07 8.09
C TYR A 50 -5.98 -14.43 9.41
N TRP A 51 -6.22 -13.12 9.38
CA TRP A 51 -6.81 -12.34 10.47
C TRP A 51 -7.75 -11.28 9.90
N MET A 52 -9.01 -11.30 10.35
CA MET A 52 -10.08 -10.40 9.91
C MET A 52 -10.65 -9.56 11.06
N GLY A 53 -9.84 -9.34 12.10
CA GLY A 53 -10.30 -8.82 13.39
C GLY A 53 -10.61 -9.92 14.40
N ASP A 54 -10.97 -9.50 15.61
CA ASP A 54 -11.31 -10.35 16.75
C ASP A 54 -12.13 -9.57 17.78
N GLU A 55 -12.64 -10.26 18.81
CA GLU A 55 -13.53 -9.65 19.81
C GLU A 55 -12.81 -8.74 20.83
N SER A 56 -11.50 -8.46 20.64
CA SER A 56 -10.76 -7.50 21.47
C SER A 56 -10.90 -6.05 20.99
N GLY A 57 -11.45 -5.84 19.79
CA GLY A 57 -11.72 -4.52 19.22
C GLY A 57 -12.78 -3.71 19.99
N GLU A 58 -12.94 -2.45 19.62
CA GLU A 58 -14.00 -1.61 20.18
C GLU A 58 -15.37 -2.08 19.68
N LYS A 59 -16.24 -2.46 20.61
CA LYS A 59 -17.56 -2.99 20.30
C LYS A 59 -18.50 -1.91 19.75
N PHE A 60 -19.22 -2.22 18.68
CA PHE A 60 -20.27 -1.39 18.11
C PHE A 60 -21.45 -2.23 17.58
N ASP A 61 -22.59 -1.57 17.29
CA ASP A 61 -23.74 -2.21 16.65
C ASP A 61 -23.62 -2.13 15.13
N ASN A 62 -23.70 -3.29 14.47
CA ASN A 62 -23.74 -3.41 13.02
C ASN A 62 -25.07 -4.06 12.63
N TRP A 63 -26.06 -3.24 12.30
CA TRP A 63 -27.43 -3.68 11.92
C TRP A 63 -28.05 -4.66 12.92
N GLY A 64 -27.95 -4.38 14.22
CA GLY A 64 -28.50 -5.22 15.28
C GLY A 64 -27.66 -6.46 15.62
N SER A 65 -26.45 -6.58 15.05
CA SER A 65 -25.46 -7.58 15.43
C SER A 65 -24.25 -6.93 16.09
N GLU A 66 -23.62 -7.67 17.00
CA GLU A 66 -22.38 -7.24 17.65
C GLU A 66 -21.21 -7.27 16.66
N ALA A 67 -20.47 -6.16 16.58
CA ALA A 67 -19.27 -6.04 15.77
C ALA A 67 -18.15 -5.35 16.55
N PHE A 68 -16.92 -5.47 16.05
CA PHE A 68 -15.70 -5.05 16.72
C PHE A 68 -14.79 -4.28 15.75
N ALA A 69 -14.54 -3.01 16.07
CA ALA A 69 -13.58 -2.17 15.37
C ALA A 69 -12.17 -2.51 15.88
N CYS A 70 -11.46 -3.31 15.08
CA CYS A 70 -10.10 -3.74 15.31
C CYS A 70 -9.12 -2.85 14.55
N VAL A 71 -7.84 -2.90 14.96
CA VAL A 71 -6.78 -2.15 14.29
C VAL A 71 -5.52 -2.99 14.20
N TYR A 72 -4.94 -3.07 13.00
CA TYR A 72 -3.55 -3.45 12.81
C TYR A 72 -2.66 -2.20 12.71
N LYS A 73 -1.46 -2.24 13.32
CA LYS A 73 -0.48 -1.16 13.23
C LYS A 73 0.89 -1.70 12.90
N GLU A 74 1.56 -1.07 11.94
CA GLU A 74 2.93 -1.37 11.58
C GLU A 74 3.63 -0.10 11.10
N LYS A 75 4.88 0.13 11.55
CA LYS A 75 5.68 1.32 11.21
C LYS A 75 4.98 2.67 11.42
N GLY A 76 4.03 2.74 12.35
CA GLY A 76 3.24 3.95 12.62
C GLY A 76 2.08 4.17 11.64
N VAL A 77 1.78 3.21 10.77
CA VAL A 77 0.60 3.20 9.89
C VAL A 77 -0.50 2.36 10.53
N THR A 78 -1.75 2.82 10.42
CA THR A 78 -2.95 2.24 11.00
C THR A 78 -3.83 1.65 9.91
N PHE A 79 -4.28 0.43 10.12
CA PHE A 79 -5.16 -0.34 9.23
C PHE A 79 -6.39 -0.80 10.03
N PRO A 80 -7.54 -0.13 9.88
CA PRO A 80 -8.77 -0.53 10.57
C PRO A 80 -9.37 -1.81 9.96
N VAL A 81 -9.98 -2.64 10.80
CA VAL A 81 -10.76 -3.80 10.40
C VAL A 81 -12.02 -3.89 11.25
N ASN A 82 -13.19 -3.87 10.63
CA ASN A 82 -14.46 -4.06 11.32
C ASN A 82 -14.84 -5.54 11.22
N TYR A 83 -15.01 -6.23 12.35
CA TYR A 83 -15.35 -7.66 12.39
C TYR A 83 -16.75 -7.88 12.97
N THR A 84 -17.60 -8.62 12.25
CA THR A 84 -18.92 -9.04 12.73
C THR A 84 -18.98 -10.56 12.86
N PRO A 85 -18.75 -11.14 14.06
CA PRO A 85 -18.67 -12.58 14.25
C PRO A 85 -19.93 -13.33 13.85
N ALA A 86 -21.11 -12.75 14.08
CA ALA A 86 -22.40 -13.39 13.79
C ALA A 86 -22.57 -13.78 12.31
N TRP A 87 -21.83 -13.14 11.41
CA TRP A 87 -21.88 -13.38 9.97
C TRP A 87 -20.56 -13.89 9.40
N ALA A 88 -19.55 -14.12 10.26
CA ALA A 88 -18.17 -14.35 9.84
C ALA A 88 -17.70 -13.33 8.77
N SER A 89 -18.12 -12.08 8.95
CA SER A 89 -17.95 -11.00 7.98
C SER A 89 -17.04 -9.91 8.53
N TRP A 90 -16.37 -9.20 7.64
CA TRP A 90 -15.46 -8.12 7.98
C TRP A 90 -15.45 -7.04 6.90
N SER A 91 -14.88 -5.88 7.21
CA SER A 91 -14.49 -4.85 6.24
C SER A 91 -13.21 -4.14 6.71
N GLY A 92 -12.55 -3.39 5.83
CA GLY A 92 -11.25 -2.77 6.05
C GLY A 92 -10.10 -3.56 5.44
N PHE A 93 -9.10 -3.85 6.27
CA PHE A 93 -7.78 -4.36 5.86
C PHE A 93 -7.39 -5.64 6.62
N ALA A 94 -7.94 -6.79 6.21
CA ALA A 94 -7.58 -8.07 6.79
C ALA A 94 -6.18 -8.50 6.35
N LEU A 95 -5.55 -9.40 7.10
CA LEU A 95 -4.21 -9.92 6.80
C LEU A 95 -4.27 -11.40 6.46
N SER A 96 -3.42 -11.86 5.56
CA SER A 96 -3.38 -13.25 5.10
C SER A 96 -1.96 -13.70 4.77
N ASN A 97 -1.68 -14.99 4.93
CA ASN A 97 -0.50 -15.67 4.38
C ASN A 97 -0.88 -16.98 3.69
N ARG A 98 -2.15 -17.09 3.28
CA ARG A 98 -2.66 -18.25 2.56
C ARG A 98 -1.93 -18.44 1.23
N THR A 99 -1.82 -19.69 0.82
CA THR A 99 -1.05 -20.10 -0.37
C THR A 99 -1.92 -20.67 -1.49
N GLU A 100 -3.17 -20.96 -1.15
CA GLU A 100 -4.20 -21.34 -2.09
C GLU A 100 -4.57 -20.15 -2.98
N THR A 101 -4.91 -20.42 -4.24
CA THR A 101 -5.11 -19.39 -5.27
C THR A 101 -6.53 -19.37 -5.82
N THR A 102 -7.43 -20.15 -5.23
CA THR A 102 -8.78 -20.36 -5.74
C THR A 102 -9.81 -20.03 -4.68
N PHE A 103 -10.99 -19.61 -5.11
CA PHE A 103 -12.13 -19.41 -4.24
C PHE A 103 -13.12 -20.58 -4.36
N ASN A 104 -13.73 -20.98 -3.24
CA ASN A 104 -14.84 -21.91 -3.21
C ASN A 104 -16.00 -21.32 -2.41
N ALA A 105 -17.10 -21.01 -3.09
CA ALA A 105 -18.30 -20.41 -2.50
C ALA A 105 -18.99 -21.29 -1.44
N THR A 106 -18.67 -22.59 -1.36
CA THR A 106 -19.23 -23.49 -0.34
C THR A 106 -18.55 -23.33 1.02
N THR A 107 -17.25 -23.01 1.01
CA THR A 107 -16.45 -22.81 2.22
C THR A 107 -16.39 -21.32 2.57
N THR A 108 -16.23 -20.44 1.58
CA THR A 108 -16.03 -18.98 1.66
C THR A 108 -14.85 -18.58 2.53
N THR A 109 -14.88 -18.93 3.81
CA THR A 109 -13.75 -18.87 4.73
C THR A 109 -13.09 -20.25 4.78
N PRO A 110 -11.77 -20.36 4.57
CA PRO A 110 -10.79 -19.26 4.54
C PRO A 110 -10.50 -18.68 3.14
N ASP A 111 -11.18 -19.15 2.09
CA ASP A 111 -10.78 -18.86 0.71
C ASP A 111 -10.93 -17.40 0.27
N GLN A 112 -11.76 -16.60 0.94
CA GLN A 112 -11.87 -15.14 0.74
C GLN A 112 -10.59 -14.36 1.14
N PHE A 113 -9.59 -15.05 1.70
CA PHE A 113 -8.29 -14.49 2.06
C PHE A 113 -7.17 -14.93 1.11
N ASN A 114 -7.50 -15.59 -0.01
CA ASN A 114 -6.53 -16.07 -0.99
C ASN A 114 -6.18 -14.97 -1.99
N SER A 115 -4.89 -14.72 -2.23
CA SER A 115 -4.47 -13.98 -3.42
C SER A 115 -4.46 -14.90 -4.63
N ILE A 116 -4.60 -14.35 -5.84
CA ILE A 116 -4.48 -15.16 -7.07
C ILE A 116 -3.06 -15.72 -7.27
N THR A 117 -2.06 -15.16 -6.57
CA THR A 117 -0.64 -15.52 -6.68
C THR A 117 -0.21 -16.60 -5.70
N GLY A 118 -0.99 -16.87 -4.66
CA GLY A 118 -0.68 -17.90 -3.65
C GLY A 118 0.42 -17.49 -2.68
N GLY A 119 0.57 -16.19 -2.43
CA GLY A 119 1.52 -15.66 -1.47
C GLY A 119 1.72 -14.16 -1.55
N ALA A 120 2.41 -13.63 -0.54
CA ALA A 120 2.80 -12.23 -0.44
C ALA A 120 3.80 -11.82 -1.54
N LYS A 121 3.89 -10.52 -1.82
CA LYS A 121 4.89 -9.96 -2.74
C LYS A 121 6.29 -10.09 -2.13
N SER A 122 6.40 -9.85 -0.83
CA SER A 122 7.59 -10.10 -0.02
C SER A 122 7.20 -10.74 1.30
N GLY A 123 8.13 -11.46 1.95
CA GLY A 123 7.81 -12.13 3.21
C GLY A 123 6.76 -13.24 3.05
N LYS A 124 5.78 -13.25 3.96
CA LYS A 124 4.72 -14.28 4.07
C LYS A 124 3.33 -13.67 4.10
N ASN A 125 3.18 -12.53 4.76
CA ASN A 125 1.91 -11.90 5.02
C ASN A 125 1.64 -10.83 3.97
N PHE A 126 0.38 -10.68 3.58
CA PHE A 126 -0.13 -9.60 2.75
C PHE A 126 -1.46 -9.12 3.31
N CYS A 127 -1.96 -8.00 2.79
CA CYS A 127 -3.23 -7.43 3.18
C CYS A 127 -4.31 -7.72 2.12
N VAL A 128 -5.50 -8.10 2.58
CA VAL A 128 -6.72 -8.23 1.78
C VAL A 128 -7.56 -6.98 2.06
N VAL A 129 -7.85 -6.23 1.00
CA VAL A 129 -8.59 -4.96 1.05
C VAL A 129 -10.04 -5.21 0.70
N TYR A 130 -10.96 -4.82 1.59
CA TYR A 130 -12.39 -4.86 1.36
C TYR A 130 -13.08 -3.73 2.12
N THR A 131 -13.22 -2.56 1.49
CA THR A 131 -13.54 -1.31 2.19
C THR A 131 -14.90 -0.72 1.78
N PHE A 132 -15.60 -0.14 2.77
CA PHE A 132 -16.83 0.66 2.59
C PHE A 132 -16.66 2.11 3.10
N GLY A 133 -15.41 2.57 3.19
CA GLY A 133 -15.04 3.90 3.69
C GLY A 133 -13.84 3.90 4.63
N GLU A 134 -13.38 2.72 5.05
CA GLU A 134 -12.14 2.55 5.79
C GLU A 134 -10.93 3.10 5.01
N THR A 135 -9.98 3.68 5.73
CA THR A 135 -8.76 4.26 5.15
C THR A 135 -7.52 3.71 5.84
N ILE A 136 -6.42 3.63 5.09
CA ILE A 136 -5.09 3.48 5.68
C ILE A 136 -4.68 4.86 6.19
N ASP A 137 -4.31 4.96 7.46
CA ASP A 137 -3.89 6.22 8.08
C ASP A 137 -2.39 6.16 8.43
N PHE A 138 -1.60 7.07 7.85
CA PHE A 138 -0.16 7.16 8.12
C PHE A 138 0.15 7.81 9.48
N ASN A 139 -0.86 8.38 10.16
CA ASN A 139 -0.80 9.11 11.43
C ASN A 139 0.15 10.32 11.43
N LYS A 140 0.66 10.70 10.25
CA LYS A 140 1.51 11.86 9.96
C LYS A 140 1.59 12.05 8.45
N ALA A 141 2.09 13.21 8.02
CA ALA A 141 2.44 13.45 6.62
C ALA A 141 3.66 12.62 6.22
N VAL A 142 3.56 11.90 5.11
CA VAL A 142 4.64 11.09 4.51
C VAL A 142 4.84 11.43 3.04
N THR A 143 5.99 11.04 2.49
CA THR A 143 6.18 10.97 1.04
C THR A 143 5.87 9.54 0.58
N LEU A 144 4.70 9.33 -0.03
CA LEU A 144 4.24 8.03 -0.49
C LEU A 144 4.92 7.65 -1.81
N LYS A 145 5.60 6.51 -1.85
CA LYS A 145 6.17 5.96 -3.09
C LYS A 145 5.11 5.16 -3.85
N GLY A 146 4.54 4.15 -3.20
CA GLY A 146 3.63 3.22 -3.83
C GLY A 146 3.39 1.98 -2.99
N PHE A 147 2.75 0.98 -3.60
CA PHE A 147 2.55 -0.34 -3.02
C PHE A 147 2.33 -1.38 -4.12
N TRP A 148 2.51 -2.65 -3.79
CA TRP A 148 2.21 -3.75 -4.69
C TRP A 148 0.77 -4.20 -4.53
N PHE A 149 0.14 -4.59 -5.64
CA PHE A 149 -1.23 -5.10 -5.66
C PHE A 149 -1.39 -6.31 -6.56
N THR A 150 -2.39 -7.14 -6.27
CA THR A 150 -2.86 -8.21 -7.16
C THR A 150 -4.35 -8.47 -6.93
N ASN A 151 -4.94 -9.34 -7.74
CA ASN A 151 -6.31 -9.78 -7.53
C ASN A 151 -6.44 -10.72 -6.31
N GLU A 152 -7.59 -10.62 -5.64
CA GLU A 152 -8.06 -11.63 -4.69
C GLU A 152 -8.82 -12.75 -5.44
N ALA A 153 -8.78 -13.97 -4.91
CA ALA A 153 -9.24 -15.17 -5.62
C ALA A 153 -10.75 -15.18 -5.93
N TRP A 154 -11.61 -14.68 -5.04
CA TRP A 154 -13.05 -14.56 -5.27
C TRP A 154 -13.36 -13.55 -6.37
N ALA A 155 -12.68 -12.41 -6.40
CA ALA A 155 -12.82 -11.45 -7.50
C ALA A 155 -12.49 -12.12 -8.85
N VAL A 156 -11.41 -12.91 -8.94
CA VAL A 156 -11.06 -13.65 -10.16
C VAL A 156 -12.08 -14.73 -10.50
N ASP A 157 -12.58 -15.48 -9.52
CA ASP A 157 -13.60 -16.50 -9.75
C ASP A 157 -14.87 -15.88 -10.36
N ALA A 158 -15.32 -14.75 -9.84
CA ALA A 158 -16.45 -13.99 -10.39
C ALA A 158 -16.18 -13.50 -11.82
N ILE A 159 -14.97 -13.00 -12.10
CA ILE A 159 -14.55 -12.55 -13.43
C ILE A 159 -14.62 -13.70 -14.45
N LEU A 160 -14.10 -14.88 -14.09
CA LEU A 160 -13.94 -16.00 -15.03
C LEU A 160 -15.21 -16.84 -15.18
N ASN A 161 -15.89 -17.12 -14.07
CA ASN A 161 -16.94 -18.11 -13.98
C ASN A 161 -18.32 -17.48 -13.71
N GLY A 162 -18.35 -16.25 -13.22
CA GLY A 162 -19.52 -15.67 -12.59
C GLY A 162 -19.72 -16.21 -11.17
N ASP A 163 -20.39 -15.43 -10.34
CA ASP A 163 -20.58 -15.66 -8.90
C ASP A 163 -22.06 -15.87 -8.53
N GLY A 164 -22.97 -15.82 -9.52
CA GLY A 164 -24.41 -15.85 -9.32
C GLY A 164 -25.02 -14.57 -8.73
N MET A 165 -24.20 -13.57 -8.38
CA MET A 165 -24.63 -12.24 -7.88
C MET A 165 -24.51 -11.17 -8.96
N SER A 166 -23.48 -11.29 -9.80
CA SER A 166 -23.18 -10.44 -10.94
C SER A 166 -23.92 -10.90 -12.20
N PRO A 167 -24.23 -9.99 -13.14
CA PRO A 167 -24.76 -10.33 -14.47
C PRO A 167 -23.76 -11.14 -15.31
N GLY A 168 -23.68 -12.45 -15.04
CA GLY A 168 -22.75 -13.38 -15.68
C GLY A 168 -21.29 -13.12 -15.35
N LYS A 169 -20.40 -13.88 -16.00
CA LYS A 169 -18.96 -13.65 -16.00
C LYS A 169 -18.59 -12.38 -16.80
N PHE A 170 -17.33 -11.99 -16.76
CA PHE A 170 -16.81 -10.87 -17.56
C PHE A 170 -16.64 -11.26 -19.03
N GLU A 171 -17.00 -10.32 -19.91
CA GLU A 171 -16.70 -10.34 -21.34
C GLU A 171 -15.65 -9.25 -21.67
N ALA A 172 -15.28 -9.10 -22.95
CA ALA A 172 -14.13 -8.28 -23.35
C ALA A 172 -14.20 -6.81 -22.89
N GLU A 173 -15.39 -6.22 -22.86
CA GLU A 173 -15.62 -4.82 -22.48
C GLU A 173 -15.82 -4.62 -20.97
N ASP A 174 -15.93 -5.71 -20.20
CA ASP A 174 -16.11 -5.64 -18.77
C ASP A 174 -14.81 -5.28 -18.04
N TRP A 175 -14.95 -4.55 -16.94
CA TRP A 175 -13.81 -4.16 -16.11
C TRP A 175 -14.17 -4.11 -14.63
N LEU A 176 -13.17 -4.37 -13.80
CA LEU A 176 -13.17 -4.19 -12.35
C LEU A 176 -12.04 -3.23 -12.03
N LYS A 177 -12.36 -2.13 -11.34
CA LYS A 177 -11.42 -1.04 -11.04
C LYS A 177 -11.46 -0.70 -9.56
N CYS A 178 -10.30 -0.38 -9.00
CA CYS A 178 -10.17 0.30 -7.72
C CYS A 178 -9.55 1.68 -7.94
N THR A 179 -10.25 2.74 -7.56
CA THR A 179 -9.68 4.08 -7.47
C THR A 179 -9.08 4.24 -6.09
N VAL A 180 -7.77 4.46 -6.02
CA VAL A 180 -7.04 4.69 -4.78
C VAL A 180 -6.76 6.17 -4.65
N THR A 181 -7.34 6.78 -3.61
CA THR A 181 -7.23 8.22 -3.38
C THR A 181 -6.26 8.48 -2.23
N ALA A 182 -5.15 9.14 -2.53
CA ALA A 182 -4.24 9.68 -1.53
C ALA A 182 -4.69 11.06 -1.08
N THR A 183 -4.99 11.22 0.21
CA THR A 183 -5.32 12.51 0.81
C THR A 183 -4.08 13.12 1.43
N LYS A 184 -3.85 14.41 1.19
CA LYS A 184 -2.73 15.17 1.75
C LYS A 184 -3.13 15.94 3.00
N ALA A 185 -2.12 16.39 3.75
CA ALA A 185 -2.29 17.18 4.96
C ALA A 185 -3.04 18.52 4.76
N ASP A 186 -3.05 19.06 3.54
CA ASP A 186 -3.80 20.27 3.16
C ASP A 186 -5.25 19.97 2.69
N GLY A 187 -5.65 18.70 2.69
CA GLY A 187 -6.97 18.24 2.24
C GLY A 187 -7.09 18.01 0.73
N THR A 188 -6.05 18.30 -0.05
CA THR A 188 -6.05 17.96 -1.49
C THR A 188 -5.84 16.47 -1.72
N THR A 189 -6.29 15.97 -2.87
CA THR A 189 -6.22 14.54 -3.20
C THR A 189 -5.47 14.27 -4.51
N LYS A 190 -4.90 13.07 -4.63
CA LYS A 190 -4.42 12.49 -5.90
C LYS A 190 -5.01 11.09 -6.03
N ASP A 191 -5.65 10.82 -7.15
CA ASP A 191 -6.21 9.52 -7.47
C ASP A 191 -5.27 8.73 -8.38
N VAL A 192 -5.19 7.43 -8.15
CA VAL A 192 -4.60 6.45 -9.06
C VAL A 192 -5.64 5.36 -9.32
N GLU A 193 -5.87 5.04 -10.59
CA GLU A 193 -6.79 3.99 -11.00
C GLU A 193 -6.05 2.67 -11.21
N ILE A 194 -6.48 1.63 -10.50
CA ILE A 194 -6.01 0.26 -10.66
C ILE A 194 -7.11 -0.53 -11.38
N TYR A 195 -6.80 -1.06 -12.56
CA TYR A 195 -7.67 -2.01 -13.24
C TYR A 195 -7.27 -3.43 -12.86
N LEU A 196 -8.13 -4.09 -12.08
CA LEU A 196 -7.99 -5.48 -11.68
C LEU A 196 -8.38 -6.44 -12.81
N ALA A 197 -9.35 -6.02 -13.63
CA ALA A 197 -9.70 -6.64 -14.91
C ALA A 197 -10.13 -5.57 -15.91
N LYS A 198 -9.75 -5.75 -17.18
CA LYS A 198 -10.12 -4.88 -18.31
C LYS A 198 -9.71 -5.53 -19.63
N ASP A 199 -10.43 -5.23 -20.71
CA ASP A 199 -10.06 -5.58 -22.09
C ASP A 199 -9.88 -7.11 -22.28
N GLY A 200 -10.70 -7.91 -21.58
CA GLY A 200 -10.65 -9.38 -21.58
C GLY A 200 -9.49 -10.00 -20.78
N GLU A 201 -8.70 -9.20 -20.08
CA GLU A 201 -7.60 -9.64 -19.22
C GLU A 201 -7.84 -9.25 -17.75
N TYR A 202 -7.08 -9.89 -16.86
CA TYR A 202 -7.05 -9.57 -15.43
C TYR A 202 -5.62 -9.65 -14.89
N VAL A 203 -5.38 -9.00 -13.76
CA VAL A 203 -4.07 -9.00 -13.08
C VAL A 203 -3.81 -10.40 -12.50
N LYS A 204 -2.77 -11.07 -13.02
CA LYS A 204 -2.40 -12.46 -12.68
C LYS A 204 -1.22 -12.56 -11.71
N ASP A 205 -0.48 -11.47 -11.53
CA ASP A 205 0.70 -11.38 -10.67
C ASP A 205 0.75 -10.01 -10.00
N TRP A 206 1.59 -9.86 -8.97
CA TRP A 206 1.81 -8.61 -8.29
C TRP A 206 2.30 -7.51 -9.25
N GLN A 207 1.61 -6.37 -9.22
CA GLN A 207 1.95 -5.17 -9.96
C GLN A 207 2.19 -4.00 -9.01
N TYR A 208 3.01 -3.03 -9.42
CA TYR A 208 3.32 -1.87 -8.58
C TYR A 208 2.41 -0.69 -8.92
N CYS A 209 1.77 -0.12 -7.91
CA CYS A 209 1.02 1.13 -7.99
C CYS A 209 1.93 2.29 -7.57
N ASP A 210 2.40 3.07 -8.54
CA ASP A 210 3.34 4.17 -8.32
C ASP A 210 2.62 5.51 -8.07
N PHE A 211 2.85 6.11 -6.90
CA PHE A 211 2.37 7.44 -6.53
C PHE A 211 3.36 8.56 -6.89
N GLN A 212 4.55 8.21 -7.39
CA GLN A 212 5.61 9.10 -7.88
C GLN A 212 6.19 9.98 -6.79
N ASN A 213 6.46 9.41 -5.61
CA ASN A 213 6.94 10.13 -4.43
C ASN A 213 6.00 11.30 -4.06
N LEU A 214 4.70 11.01 -3.91
CA LEU A 214 3.70 12.00 -3.56
C LEU A 214 3.93 12.50 -2.12
N GLU A 215 4.35 13.75 -1.98
CA GLU A 215 4.61 14.36 -0.68
C GLU A 215 3.33 14.72 0.08
N ASN A 216 3.47 14.80 1.41
CA ASN A 216 2.47 15.25 2.37
C ASN A 216 1.21 14.39 2.47
N VAL A 217 1.28 13.12 2.08
CA VAL A 217 0.16 12.18 2.18
C VAL A 217 -0.10 11.81 3.63
N THR A 218 -1.37 11.77 4.03
CA THR A 218 -1.80 11.39 5.38
C THR A 218 -2.65 10.11 5.38
N SER A 219 -3.37 9.82 4.30
CA SER A 219 -4.19 8.60 4.21
C SER A 219 -4.41 8.11 2.78
N LEU A 220 -4.80 6.85 2.66
CA LEU A 220 -5.29 6.22 1.42
C LEU A 220 -6.71 5.69 1.63
N SER A 221 -7.61 5.98 0.69
CA SER A 221 -8.91 5.31 0.56
C SER A 221 -8.99 4.49 -0.73
N PHE A 222 -9.85 3.48 -0.71
CA PHE A 222 -10.02 2.53 -1.82
C PHE A 222 -11.49 2.49 -2.20
N ASN A 223 -11.80 2.77 -3.46
CA ASN A 223 -13.16 2.76 -3.98
C ASN A 223 -13.25 1.88 -5.22
N PHE A 224 -14.03 0.80 -5.12
CA PHE A 224 -14.21 -0.14 -6.22
C PHE A 224 -15.38 0.24 -7.11
N ASP A 225 -15.22 0.02 -8.41
CA ASP A 225 -16.29 0.08 -9.40
C ASP A 225 -16.14 -1.05 -10.42
N SER A 226 -17.23 -1.43 -11.06
CA SER A 226 -17.28 -2.50 -12.05
C SER A 226 -18.33 -2.21 -13.11
N THR A 227 -18.17 -2.76 -14.31
CA THR A 227 -19.27 -2.81 -15.29
C THR A 227 -20.40 -3.73 -14.85
N LYS A 228 -20.11 -4.75 -14.03
CA LYS A 228 -21.11 -5.62 -13.39
C LYS A 228 -21.62 -4.95 -12.11
N LYS A 229 -22.75 -4.29 -12.24
CA LYS A 229 -23.43 -3.55 -11.16
C LYS A 229 -24.94 -3.52 -11.37
N ASN A 230 -25.67 -3.18 -10.32
CA ASN A 230 -27.11 -2.92 -10.35
C ASN A 230 -27.42 -1.58 -9.65
N ASP A 231 -28.71 -1.28 -9.44
CA ASP A 231 -29.16 -0.02 -8.82
C ASP A 231 -28.65 0.19 -7.37
N TYR A 232 -28.16 -0.87 -6.71
CA TYR A 232 -27.62 -0.82 -5.36
C TYR A 232 -26.08 -0.74 -5.31
N GLY A 233 -25.42 -0.80 -6.46
CA GLY A 233 -23.96 -0.69 -6.58
C GLY A 233 -23.31 -1.88 -7.29
N VAL A 234 -22.00 -2.00 -7.08
CA VAL A 234 -21.17 -3.06 -7.67
C VAL A 234 -21.64 -4.42 -7.17
N THR A 235 -21.80 -5.38 -8.08
CA THR A 235 -22.18 -6.76 -7.72
C THR A 235 -20.99 -7.72 -7.74
N THR A 236 -19.91 -7.37 -8.44
CA THR A 236 -18.65 -8.13 -8.39
C THR A 236 -18.04 -8.03 -6.99
N PRO A 237 -17.45 -9.10 -6.42
CA PRO A 237 -16.72 -9.01 -5.17
C PRO A 237 -15.63 -7.94 -5.25
N THR A 238 -15.70 -6.94 -4.37
CA THR A 238 -14.82 -5.76 -4.36
C THR A 238 -13.61 -5.98 -3.46
N TYR A 239 -12.83 -7.01 -3.78
CA TYR A 239 -11.63 -7.40 -3.04
C TYR A 239 -10.37 -7.20 -3.90
N MET A 240 -9.26 -6.86 -3.25
CA MET A 240 -7.92 -6.96 -3.83
C MET A 240 -6.90 -7.30 -2.75
N CYS A 241 -5.71 -7.72 -3.16
CA CYS A 241 -4.59 -7.89 -2.23
C CYS A 241 -3.58 -6.77 -2.43
N ILE A 242 -3.02 -6.24 -1.34
CA ILE A 242 -1.90 -5.29 -1.35
C ILE A 242 -0.77 -5.78 -0.46
N ASP A 243 0.44 -5.35 -0.80
CA ASP A 243 1.64 -5.64 -0.03
C ASP A 243 2.70 -4.54 -0.21
N ASP A 244 3.71 -4.53 0.65
CA ASP A 244 4.88 -3.64 0.57
C ASP A 244 4.51 -2.17 0.34
N ILE A 245 3.82 -1.54 1.31
CA ILE A 245 3.49 -0.11 1.23
C ILE A 245 4.74 0.71 1.57
N GLU A 246 5.27 1.43 0.59
CA GLU A 246 6.56 2.11 0.64
C GLU A 246 6.41 3.63 0.77
N PHE A 247 7.08 4.22 1.76
CA PHE A 247 7.03 5.66 2.01
C PHE A 247 8.25 6.20 2.76
N LEU A 248 8.40 7.52 2.76
CA LEU A 248 9.43 8.26 3.51
C LEU A 248 8.79 9.15 4.58
N PHE A 249 9.45 9.30 5.73
CA PHE A 249 8.97 10.13 6.86
C PHE A 249 10.09 10.74 7.71
#